data_AF-A0AAV5SGW4-F1
#
_entry.id   AF-A0AAV5SGW4-F1
#
_cell.length_a   1.000
_cell.length_b   1.000
_cell.length_c   1.000
_cell.angle_alpha   90.00
_cell.angle_beta   90.00
_cell.angle_gamma   90.00
#
_symmetry.space_group_name_H-M   'P 1'
#
loop_
_entity.id
_entity.type
_entity.pdbx_description
1 polymer ?
#
loop_
_entity_poly.entity_id
_entity_poly.type
_entity_poly.pdbx_seq_one_letter_code
_entity_poly.pdbx_strand_id
1 'polypeptide(L)'
;SLCQVTTRIMTAPINADDLVELLKRSGYDFSGLRGANPNFEMLARLPAKVKASVAALKNLQVKSIEIEAQFFTKVHELEKQLEAEVATINEQRRKIIAGEYEPTPEEANRPLIHNATQEEITALVSLKRSRVRDGGVPDFWKAICVVSEGLS
;
A
#
# COMPACT_ATOMS: atom_id res chain seq x y z
N SER A 1 6.62 -5.29 3.80
CA SER A 1 5.66 -4.31 3.24
C SER A 1 4.98 -4.92 2.03
N LEU A 2 3.66 -4.77 1.87
CA LEU A 2 2.91 -5.18 0.66
C LEU A 2 3.57 -4.60 -0.61
N CYS A 3 4.19 -3.43 -0.52
CA CYS A 3 4.95 -2.80 -1.60
C CYS A 3 6.19 -3.62 -2.02
N GLN A 4 6.91 -4.27 -1.09
CA GLN A 4 8.07 -5.10 -1.44
C GLN A 4 7.67 -6.37 -2.20
N VAL A 5 6.48 -6.92 -1.93
CA VAL A 5 5.94 -8.09 -2.64
C VAL A 5 5.51 -7.70 -4.05
N THR A 6 4.83 -6.56 -4.20
CA THR A 6 4.44 -6.03 -5.53
C THR A 6 5.64 -5.58 -6.35
N THR A 7 6.65 -4.96 -5.74
CA THR A 7 7.90 -4.58 -6.41
C THR A 7 8.62 -5.83 -6.91
N ARG A 8 8.76 -6.89 -6.11
CA ARG A 8 9.43 -8.12 -6.57
C ARG A 8 8.70 -8.82 -7.73
N ILE A 9 7.38 -8.69 -7.82
CA ILE A 9 6.58 -9.20 -8.93
C ILE A 9 6.75 -8.32 -10.19
N MET A 10 6.93 -7.01 -10.03
CA MET A 10 6.99 -6.06 -11.16
C MET A 10 8.40 -5.71 -11.64
N THR A 11 9.47 -5.97 -10.86
CA THR A 11 10.86 -5.61 -11.23
C THR A 11 11.68 -6.74 -11.82
N ALA A 12 11.17 -7.97 -11.86
CA ALA A 12 11.81 -9.05 -12.59
C ALA A 12 11.55 -8.86 -14.09
N PRO A 13 12.56 -9.01 -14.99
CA PRO A 13 12.30 -9.06 -16.42
C PRO A 13 11.36 -10.24 -16.64
N ILE A 14 10.11 -9.96 -16.97
CA ILE A 14 9.12 -11.01 -17.12
C ILE A 14 9.46 -11.73 -18.42
N ASN A 15 10.21 -12.83 -18.32
CA ASN A 15 10.38 -13.73 -19.44
C ASN A 15 9.01 -14.32 -19.79
N ALA A 16 8.78 -14.66 -21.06
CA ALA A 16 7.50 -15.23 -21.51
C ALA A 16 7.10 -16.46 -20.66
N ASP A 17 8.08 -17.26 -20.24
CA ASP A 17 7.86 -18.42 -19.37
C ASP A 17 7.47 -18.03 -17.93
N ASP A 18 8.09 -16.99 -17.36
CA ASP A 18 7.75 -16.47 -16.02
C ASP A 18 6.35 -15.84 -15.98
N LEU A 19 5.96 -15.13 -17.05
CA LEU A 19 4.59 -14.60 -17.19
C LEU A 19 3.58 -15.74 -17.23
N VAL A 20 3.87 -16.80 -17.99
CA VAL A 20 3.00 -17.98 -18.11
C VAL A 20 2.86 -18.66 -16.76
N GLU A 21 3.93 -18.79 -15.97
CA GLU A 21 3.87 -19.36 -14.63
C GLU A 21 3.10 -18.47 -13.64
N LEU A 22 3.31 -17.15 -13.66
CA LEU A 22 2.56 -16.18 -12.86
C LEU A 22 1.06 -16.16 -13.20
N LEU A 23 0.73 -16.24 -14.48
CA LEU A 23 -0.66 -16.33 -14.95
C LEU A 23 -1.31 -17.64 -14.50
N LYS A 24 -0.60 -18.77 -14.59
CA LYS A 24 -1.09 -20.04 -14.03
C LYS A 24 -1.36 -19.95 -12.53
N ARG A 25 -0.45 -19.34 -11.78
CA ARG A 25 -0.57 -19.21 -10.31
C ARG A 25 -1.66 -18.24 -9.86
N SER A 26 -2.00 -17.26 -10.70
CA SER A 26 -3.15 -16.36 -10.50
C SER A 26 -4.48 -16.95 -11.01
N GLY A 27 -4.50 -18.22 -11.45
CA GLY A 27 -5.72 -18.91 -11.91
C GLY A 27 -6.03 -18.71 -13.40
N TYR A 28 -5.17 -18.01 -14.14
CA TYR A 28 -5.24 -17.85 -15.59
C TYR A 28 -4.40 -18.93 -16.31
N ASP A 29 -4.67 -20.21 -16.04
CA ASP A 29 -4.03 -21.33 -16.75
C ASP A 29 -4.76 -21.66 -18.05
N PHE A 30 -4.20 -21.26 -19.20
CA PHE A 30 -4.76 -21.58 -20.51
C PHE A 30 -4.56 -23.05 -20.93
N SER A 31 -3.67 -23.81 -20.27
CA SER A 31 -3.27 -25.14 -20.71
C SER A 31 -4.32 -26.24 -20.51
N GLY A 32 -5.38 -25.97 -19.73
CA GLY A 32 -6.53 -26.85 -19.53
C GLY A 32 -7.89 -26.26 -19.92
N LEU A 33 -7.94 -25.01 -20.42
CA LEU A 33 -9.19 -24.25 -20.64
C LEU A 33 -9.76 -24.37 -22.06
N ARG A 34 -9.37 -25.39 -22.83
CA ARG A 34 -9.96 -25.68 -24.15
C ARG A 34 -11.40 -26.19 -23.93
N GLY A 35 -12.34 -25.27 -23.71
CA GLY A 35 -13.77 -25.53 -23.45
C GLY A 35 -14.36 -24.88 -22.19
N ALA A 36 -13.53 -24.44 -21.24
CA ALA A 36 -14.01 -23.85 -19.96
C ALA A 36 -13.84 -22.33 -19.87
N ASN A 37 -13.04 -21.71 -20.76
CA ASN A 37 -12.93 -20.27 -20.83
C ASN A 37 -13.85 -19.74 -21.95
N PRO A 38 -14.91 -18.97 -21.65
CA PRO A 38 -15.83 -18.45 -22.66
C PRO A 38 -15.12 -17.56 -23.71
N ASN A 39 -13.97 -16.98 -23.34
CA ASN A 39 -13.17 -16.17 -24.25
C ASN A 39 -12.41 -17.02 -25.28
N PHE A 40 -12.11 -18.28 -24.99
CA PHE A 40 -11.42 -19.16 -25.95
C PHE A 40 -12.31 -19.50 -27.14
N GLU A 41 -13.58 -19.87 -26.89
CA GLU A 41 -14.54 -20.14 -27.97
C GLU A 41 -14.82 -18.89 -28.81
N MET A 42 -14.95 -17.73 -28.16
CA MET A 42 -15.09 -16.45 -28.85
C MET A 42 -13.89 -16.18 -29.77
N LEU A 43 -12.67 -16.29 -29.25
CA LEU A 43 -11.45 -16.09 -30.03
C LEU A 43 -11.32 -17.10 -31.17
N ALA A 44 -11.73 -18.35 -30.96
CA ALA A 44 -11.68 -19.40 -31.98
C ALA A 44 -12.58 -19.10 -33.19
N ARG A 45 -13.76 -18.50 -32.97
CA ARG A 45 -14.73 -18.12 -34.02
C ARG A 45 -14.32 -16.88 -34.83
N LEU A 46 -13.31 -16.12 -34.39
CA LEU A 46 -12.85 -14.92 -35.10
C LEU A 46 -12.10 -15.25 -36.40
N PRO A 47 -12.24 -14.44 -37.46
CA PRO A 47 -11.43 -14.54 -38.68
C PRO A 47 -9.93 -14.39 -38.42
N ALA A 48 -9.09 -15.00 -39.26
CA ALA A 48 -7.63 -14.97 -39.12
C ALA A 48 -7.05 -13.55 -39.04
N LYS A 49 -7.59 -12.61 -39.83
CA LYS A 49 -7.20 -11.20 -39.79
C LYS A 49 -7.44 -10.57 -38.41
N VAL A 50 -8.57 -10.85 -37.78
CA VAL A 50 -8.92 -10.31 -36.45
C VAL A 50 -8.05 -10.94 -35.36
N LYS A 51 -7.75 -12.24 -35.46
CA LYS A 51 -6.80 -12.91 -34.54
C LYS A 51 -5.41 -12.28 -34.59
N ALA A 52 -4.93 -11.91 -35.79
CA ALA A 52 -3.66 -11.19 -35.95
C ALA A 52 -3.70 -9.79 -35.31
N SER A 53 -4.81 -9.06 -35.42
CA SER A 53 -5.01 -7.78 -34.73
C SER A 53 -5.00 -7.95 -33.21
N VAL A 54 -5.67 -8.98 -32.66
CA VAL A 54 -5.65 -9.27 -31.22
C VAL A 54 -4.24 -9.61 -30.74
N ALA A 55 -3.45 -10.35 -31.54
CA ALA A 55 -2.05 -10.62 -31.22
C ALA A 55 -1.21 -9.32 -31.20
N ALA A 56 -1.43 -8.41 -32.15
CA ALA A 56 -0.77 -7.11 -32.15
C ALA A 56 -1.16 -6.26 -30.93
N LEU A 57 -2.43 -6.28 -30.52
CA LEU A 57 -2.89 -5.60 -29.31
C LEU A 57 -2.24 -6.17 -28.05
N LYS A 58 -2.07 -7.50 -27.96
CA LYS A 58 -1.33 -8.13 -26.85
C LYS A 58 0.11 -7.62 -26.77
N ASN A 59 0.79 -7.48 -27.91
CA ASN A 59 2.14 -6.91 -27.93
C ASN A 59 2.18 -5.47 -27.41
N LEU A 60 1.16 -4.65 -27.70
CA LEU A 60 1.04 -3.31 -27.14
C LEU A 60 0.76 -3.33 -25.63
N GLN A 61 -0.06 -4.26 -25.16
CA GLN A 61 -0.32 -4.44 -23.73
C GLN A 61 0.96 -4.80 -22.97
N VAL A 62 1.79 -5.69 -23.51
CA VAL A 62 3.09 -6.04 -22.90
C VAL A 62 3.99 -4.80 -22.79
N LYS A 63 4.07 -3.98 -23.85
CA LYS A 63 4.83 -2.72 -23.79
C LYS A 63 4.30 -1.74 -22.74
N SER A 64 2.99 -1.68 -22.54
CA SER A 64 2.40 -0.88 -21.45
C SER A 64 2.84 -1.38 -20.09
N ILE A 65 2.81 -2.69 -19.88
CA ILE A 65 3.24 -3.33 -18.63
C ILE A 65 4.73 -3.09 -18.38
N GLU A 66 5.59 -3.12 -19.41
CA GLU A 66 7.01 -2.78 -19.28
C GLU A 66 7.22 -1.35 -18.79
N ILE A 67 6.42 -0.38 -19.28
CA ILE A 67 6.47 1.01 -18.83
C ILE A 67 5.97 1.12 -17.38
N GLU A 68 4.90 0.42 -17.03
CA GLU A 68 4.38 0.37 -15.65
C GLU A 68 5.41 -0.23 -14.69
N ALA A 69 6.10 -1.30 -15.08
CA ALA A 69 7.19 -1.91 -14.31
C ALA A 69 8.31 -0.89 -14.04
N GLN A 70 8.72 -0.10 -15.05
CA GLN A 70 9.69 0.97 -14.87
C GLN A 70 9.19 2.08 -13.93
N PHE A 71 7.91 2.43 -14.01
CA PHE A 71 7.29 3.39 -13.11
C PHE A 71 7.35 2.91 -11.65
N PHE A 72 6.90 1.68 -11.37
CA PHE A 72 6.92 1.12 -10.02
C PHE A 72 8.35 0.92 -9.49
N THR A 73 9.32 0.62 -10.36
CA THR A 73 10.74 0.59 -9.97
C THR A 73 11.20 1.95 -9.44
N LYS A 74 10.88 3.03 -10.16
CA LYS A 74 11.24 4.39 -9.75
C LYS A 74 10.53 4.83 -8.48
N VAL A 75 9.24 4.50 -8.34
CA VAL A 75 8.48 4.77 -7.10
C VAL A 75 9.13 4.05 -5.92
N HIS A 76 9.51 2.78 -6.08
CA HIS A 76 10.16 2.01 -5.03
C HIS A 76 11.54 2.58 -4.63
N GLU A 77 12.33 3.05 -5.60
CA GLU A 77 13.58 3.75 -5.32
C GLU A 77 13.35 5.04 -4.51
N LEU A 78 12.30 5.80 -4.84
CA LEU A 78 11.92 6.99 -4.09
C LEU A 78 11.43 6.65 -2.68
N GLU A 79 10.60 5.61 -2.52
CA GLU A 79 10.16 5.13 -1.21
C GLU A 79 11.34 4.74 -0.32
N LYS A 80 12.33 4.04 -0.89
CA LYS A 80 13.56 3.68 -0.18
C LYS A 80 14.37 4.89 0.27
N GLN A 81 14.45 5.93 -0.55
CA GLN A 81 15.16 7.16 -0.19
C GLN A 81 14.50 7.85 1.01
N LEU A 82 13.17 7.88 1.04
CA LEU A 82 12.40 8.51 2.11
C LEU A 82 12.23 7.63 3.35
N GLU A 83 12.48 6.32 3.25
CA GLU A 83 12.34 5.36 4.35
C GLU A 83 13.16 5.76 5.58
N ALA A 84 14.38 6.31 5.39
CA ALA A 84 15.23 6.73 6.49
C ALA A 84 14.67 7.95 7.25
N GLU A 85 14.10 8.93 6.53
CA GLU A 85 13.49 10.12 7.14
C GLU A 85 12.22 9.72 7.91
N VAL A 86 11.39 8.88 7.29
CA VAL A 86 10.17 8.34 7.92
C VAL A 86 10.51 7.48 9.13
N ALA A 87 11.57 6.66 9.06
CA ALA A 87 12.04 5.86 10.19
C ALA A 87 12.48 6.75 11.37
N THR A 88 13.17 7.87 11.08
CA THR A 88 13.58 8.83 12.11
C THR A 88 12.36 9.43 12.82
N ILE A 89 11.36 9.86 12.07
CA ILE A 89 10.11 10.40 12.62
C ILE A 89 9.35 9.33 13.42
N ASN A 90 9.29 8.10 12.92
CA ASN A 90 8.61 7.00 13.60
C ASN A 90 9.31 6.61 14.90
N GLU A 91 10.64 6.69 14.95
CA GLU A 91 11.39 6.45 16.19
C GLU A 91 11.13 7.55 17.22
N GLN A 92 11.05 8.82 16.80
CA GLN A 92 10.63 9.92 17.70
C GLN A 92 9.22 9.67 18.25
N ARG A 93 8.27 9.27 17.39
CA ARG A 93 6.92 8.89 17.82
C ARG A 93 6.95 7.73 18.81
N ARG A 94 7.77 6.70 18.57
CA ARG A 94 7.92 5.55 19.46
C ARG A 94 8.38 6.00 20.86
N LYS A 95 9.39 6.87 20.94
CA LYS A 95 9.91 7.39 22.21
C LYS A 95 8.85 8.17 22.99
N ILE A 96 8.06 9.01 22.32
CA ILE A 96 6.96 9.75 22.96
C ILE A 96 5.86 8.80 23.45
N ILE A 97 5.44 7.85 22.62
CA ILE A 97 4.39 6.88 22.97
C ILE A 97 4.82 6.01 24.15
N ALA A 98 6.08 5.58 24.19
CA ALA A 98 6.65 4.78 25.28
C ALA A 98 6.90 5.60 26.57
N GLY A 99 6.87 6.92 26.50
CA GLY A 99 7.23 7.81 27.62
C GLY A 99 8.74 7.92 27.85
N GLU A 100 9.57 7.51 26.89
CA GLU A 100 11.03 7.63 26.93
C GLU A 100 11.50 9.07 26.63
N TYR A 101 10.65 9.88 26.00
CA TYR A 101 10.91 11.30 25.68
C TYR A 101 9.67 12.14 25.97
N GLU A 102 9.85 13.23 26.72
CA GLU A 102 8.80 14.21 26.99
C GLU A 102 8.89 15.34 25.95
N PRO A 103 7.83 15.60 25.16
CA PRO A 103 7.85 16.63 24.13
C PRO A 103 8.13 18.02 24.71
N THR A 104 8.94 18.79 24.00
CA THR A 104 9.17 20.21 24.32
C THR A 104 7.94 21.06 24.00
N PRO A 105 7.75 22.21 24.66
CA PRO A 105 6.63 23.12 24.36
C PRO A 105 6.66 23.64 22.90
N GLU A 106 7.82 23.65 22.25
CA GLU A 106 7.95 24.02 20.84
C GLU A 106 7.40 22.92 19.90
N GLU A 107 7.62 21.64 20.24
CA GLU A 107 7.09 20.50 19.50
C GLU A 107 5.57 20.32 19.72
N ALA A 108 5.06 20.75 20.87
CA ALA A 108 3.65 20.68 21.26
C ALA A 108 2.80 21.89 20.80
N ASN A 109 3.24 22.62 19.77
CA ASN A 109 2.57 23.85 19.31
C ASN A 109 1.32 23.62 18.44
N ARG A 110 0.99 22.37 18.11
CA ARG A 110 -0.17 22.01 17.29
C ARG A 110 -1.42 21.81 18.16
N PRO A 111 -2.61 22.20 17.67
CA PRO A 111 -3.86 21.97 18.41
C PRO A 111 -4.13 20.47 18.56
N LEU A 112 -4.61 20.04 19.74
CA LEU A 112 -4.93 18.63 20.03
C LEU A 112 -6.02 18.07 19.12
N ILE A 113 -7.00 18.89 18.76
CA ILE A 113 -8.12 18.54 17.88
C ILE A 113 -8.27 19.66 16.86
N HIS A 114 -8.28 19.30 15.58
CA HIS A 114 -8.56 20.24 14.51
C HIS A 114 -10.01 20.73 14.61
N ASN A 115 -10.22 22.05 14.46
CA ASN A 115 -11.51 22.74 14.56
C ASN A 115 -12.15 22.85 15.96
N ALA A 116 -11.44 22.48 17.03
CA ALA A 116 -11.90 22.77 18.40
C ALA A 116 -11.56 24.22 18.79
N THR A 117 -12.42 24.87 19.56
CA THR A 117 -12.13 26.20 20.11
C THR A 117 -11.11 26.13 21.26
N GLN A 118 -10.48 27.25 21.60
CA GLN A 118 -9.51 27.29 22.69
C GLN A 118 -10.14 26.92 24.04
N GLU A 119 -11.42 27.25 24.24
CA GLU A 119 -12.19 26.90 25.42
C GLU A 119 -12.43 25.38 25.52
N GLU A 120 -12.77 24.73 24.40
CA GLU A 120 -12.97 23.28 24.33
C GLU A 120 -11.66 22.53 24.61
N ILE A 121 -10.54 23.00 24.06
CA ILE A 121 -9.21 22.42 24.31
C ILE A 121 -8.84 22.56 25.79
N THR A 122 -9.08 23.74 26.39
CA THR A 122 -8.79 23.99 27.81
C THR A 122 -9.68 23.15 28.73
N ALA A 123 -10.96 22.97 28.37
CA ALA A 123 -11.89 22.09 29.06
C ALA A 123 -11.43 20.62 29.02
N LEU A 124 -10.92 20.15 27.87
CA LEU A 124 -10.38 18.79 27.73
C LEU A 124 -9.11 18.58 28.56
N VAL A 125 -8.18 19.53 28.54
CA VAL A 125 -6.94 19.46 29.33
C VAL A 125 -7.22 19.45 30.84
N SER A 126 -8.24 20.20 31.28
CA SER A 126 -8.65 20.23 32.69
C SER A 126 -9.46 19.01 33.13
N LEU A 127 -10.03 18.25 32.19
CA LEU A 127 -10.80 17.04 32.46
C LEU A 127 -9.89 15.86 32.85
N LYS A 128 -9.52 15.78 34.14
CA LYS A 128 -8.73 14.66 34.67
C LYS A 128 -9.55 13.37 34.79
N ARG A 129 -9.36 12.42 33.86
CA ARG A 129 -9.74 11.00 34.05
C ARG A 129 -8.46 10.19 34.31
N SER A 130 -8.04 10.05 35.56
CA SER A 130 -6.85 9.28 35.91
C SER A 130 -7.16 7.80 36.12
N ARG A 131 -6.66 6.95 35.22
CA ARG A 131 -6.38 5.51 35.46
C ARG A 131 -5.06 5.06 34.80
N VAL A 132 -4.21 6.00 34.38
CA VAL A 132 -3.04 5.71 33.54
C VAL A 132 -1.77 6.01 34.32
N ARG A 133 -0.81 5.08 34.27
CA ARG A 133 0.53 5.22 34.86
C ARG A 133 1.28 6.36 34.18
N ASP A 134 1.94 7.19 34.98
CA ASP A 134 2.71 8.33 34.50
C ASP A 134 3.88 7.83 33.62
N GLY A 135 3.80 8.10 32.32
CA GLY A 135 4.80 7.70 31.32
C GLY A 135 4.17 7.20 30.03
N GLY A 136 4.16 8.05 28.99
CA GLY A 136 3.74 7.68 27.64
C GLY A 136 2.23 7.71 27.38
N VAL A 137 1.83 7.20 26.21
CA VAL A 137 0.43 7.18 25.76
C VAL A 137 -0.07 5.72 25.71
N PRO A 138 -0.90 5.28 26.68
CA PRO A 138 -1.37 3.90 26.74
C PRO A 138 -2.31 3.58 25.58
N ASP A 139 -2.36 2.31 25.18
CA ASP A 139 -3.28 1.79 24.16
C ASP A 139 -3.27 2.55 22.82
N PHE A 140 -2.24 3.36 22.53
CA PHE A 140 -2.18 4.21 21.35
C PHE A 140 -2.38 3.43 20.05
N TRP A 141 -1.61 2.36 19.82
CA TRP A 141 -1.74 1.52 18.64
C TRP A 141 -3.05 0.73 18.60
N LYS A 142 -3.55 0.29 19.78
CA LYS A 142 -4.84 -0.38 19.88
C LYS A 142 -5.98 0.55 19.44
N ALA A 143 -5.96 1.80 19.89
CA ALA A 143 -6.94 2.80 19.49
C ALA A 143 -6.89 3.08 17.97
N ILE A 144 -5.69 3.21 17.40
CA ILE A 144 -5.53 3.45 15.96
C ILE A 144 -6.01 2.25 15.12
N CYS A 145 -5.58 1.04 15.46
CA CYS A 145 -5.97 -0.16 14.71
C CYS A 145 -7.48 -0.40 14.74
N VAL A 146 -8.12 -0.21 15.89
CA VAL A 146 -9.58 -0.37 16.03
C VAL A 146 -10.35 0.64 15.17
N VAL A 147 -9.88 1.89 15.06
CA VAL A 147 -10.50 2.90 14.19
C VAL A 147 -10.39 2.51 12.71
N SER A 148 -9.26 1.95 12.30
CA SER A 148 -9.06 1.53 10.90
C SER A 148 -9.96 0.35 10.48
N GLU A 149 -10.36 -0.50 11.43
CA GLU A 149 -11.27 -1.62 11.21
C GLU A 149 -12.75 -1.19 11.15
N GLY A 150 -13.09 0.00 11.65
CA GLY A 150 -14.46 0.55 11.67
C GLY A 150 -14.86 1.36 10.43
N LEU A 151 -14.03 1.39 9.39
CA LEU A 151 -14.27 2.12 8.13
C LEU A 151 -14.58 1.20 6.93
N SER A 152 -14.98 -0.05 7.17
CA SER A 152 -15.50 -0.97 6.14
C SER A 152 -17.02 -0.97 6.08
#